data_AF-A0A820Z6Z5-F1
#
_entry.id   AF-A0A820Z6Z5-F1
#
_cell.length_a   1.000
_cell.length_b   1.000
_cell.length_c   1.000
_cell.angle_alpha   90.00
_cell.angle_beta   90.00
_cell.angle_gamma   90.00
#
_symmetry.space_group_name_H-M   'P 1'
#
loop_
_entity.id
_entity.type
_entity.pdbx_description
1 polymer ?
#
loop_
_entity_poly.entity_id
_entity_poly.type
_entity_poly.pdbx_seq_one_letter_code
_entity_poly.pdbx_strand_id
1 'polypeptide(L)'
;RSYWEKLDLTEEHQIHWCIMIDNSGSMSLHRNSIYEALVIIMELLRKLESKFAVARFGTRTNQKILKNLDDLFTNQDGQYVLEALTFDDGTYPATGLTRIANKIFPVEET
;
A
#
# COMPACT_ATOMS: atom_id res chain seq x y z
N ARG A 1 12.61 -14.18 -35.01
CA ARG A 1 11.73 -13.02 -34.75
C ARG A 1 12.19 -12.43 -33.43
N SER A 2 12.84 -11.26 -33.46
CA SER A 2 13.60 -10.68 -32.35
C SER A 2 12.66 -10.16 -31.26
N TYR A 3 12.80 -10.64 -30.02
CA TYR A 3 12.01 -10.31 -28.82
C TYR A 3 12.30 -8.91 -28.23
N TRP A 4 12.69 -7.95 -29.08
CA TRP A 4 12.89 -6.56 -28.69
C TRP A 4 11.85 -5.73 -29.44
N GLU A 5 10.59 -5.89 -29.05
CA GLU A 5 9.60 -4.87 -29.35
C GLU A 5 10.11 -3.56 -28.77
N LYS A 6 10.11 -2.53 -29.63
CA LYS A 6 10.52 -1.17 -29.28
C LYS A 6 9.69 -0.73 -28.10
N LEU A 7 10.30 -0.59 -26.93
CA LEU A 7 9.73 0.20 -25.85
C LEU A 7 9.50 1.61 -26.40
N ASP A 8 8.25 1.97 -26.61
CA ASP A 8 7.88 3.31 -26.98
C ASP A 8 8.00 4.19 -25.73
N LEU A 9 9.16 4.83 -25.59
CA LEU A 9 9.45 5.73 -24.47
C LEU A 9 8.58 7.01 -24.48
N THR A 10 7.68 7.16 -25.46
CA THR A 10 6.72 8.26 -25.53
C THR A 10 5.37 7.93 -24.90
N GLU A 11 5.11 6.65 -24.56
CA GLU A 11 3.93 6.31 -23.76
C GLU A 11 4.08 6.83 -22.33
N GLU A 12 3.09 7.61 -21.88
CA GLU A 12 2.99 8.02 -20.47
C GLU A 12 2.66 6.81 -19.60
N HIS A 13 3.67 6.21 -18.99
CA HIS A 13 3.48 5.15 -18.01
C HIS A 13 3.05 5.75 -16.66
N GLN A 14 1.82 5.43 -16.25
CA GLN A 14 1.34 5.75 -14.90
C GLN A 14 1.68 4.61 -13.94
N ILE A 15 2.46 4.92 -12.90
CA ILE A 15 2.80 3.96 -11.84
C ILE A 15 1.89 4.23 -10.64
N HIS A 16 1.17 3.19 -10.22
CA HIS A 16 0.32 3.22 -9.04
C HIS A 16 0.91 2.34 -7.94
N TRP A 17 0.87 2.82 -6.70
CA TRP A 17 1.48 2.13 -5.57
C TRP A 17 0.43 1.59 -4.60
N CYS A 18 0.69 0.45 -3.98
CA CYS A 18 -0.09 -0.01 -2.84
C CYS A 18 0.86 -0.44 -1.72
N ILE A 19 0.85 0.30 -0.62
CA ILE A 19 1.66 0.03 0.55
C ILE A 19 0.84 -0.87 1.47
N MET A 20 1.32 -2.11 1.67
CA MET A 20 0.66 -3.09 2.52
C MET A 20 1.52 -3.37 3.75
N ILE A 21 0.98 -3.09 4.93
CA ILE A 21 1.69 -3.23 6.20
C ILE A 21 1.17 -4.46 6.95
N ASP A 22 2.10 -5.32 7.39
CA ASP A 22 1.78 -6.42 8.31
C ASP A 22 1.51 -5.86 9.71
N ASN A 23 0.28 -6.06 10.20
CA ASN A 23 -0.17 -5.63 11.52
C ASN A 23 0.00 -6.71 12.60
N SER A 24 0.84 -7.73 12.34
CA SER A 24 1.03 -8.84 13.26
C SER A 24 1.83 -8.48 14.51
N GLY A 25 1.62 -9.26 15.56
CA GLY A 25 2.34 -9.14 16.83
C GLY A 25 3.87 -9.12 16.71
N SER A 26 4.44 -9.91 15.78
CA SER A 26 5.88 -9.96 15.55
C SER A 26 6.47 -8.65 15.05
N MET A 27 5.66 -7.80 14.40
CA MET A 27 6.11 -6.51 13.88
C MET A 27 6.25 -5.45 14.97
N SER A 28 5.69 -5.67 16.17
CA SER A 28 5.79 -4.73 17.30
C SER A 28 7.24 -4.40 17.68
N LEU A 29 8.17 -5.35 17.51
CA LEU A 29 9.61 -5.17 17.75
C LEU A 29 10.27 -4.18 16.77
N HIS A 30 9.62 -3.94 15.62
CA HIS A 30 10.09 -3.06 14.55
C HIS A 30 9.21 -1.81 14.38
N ARG A 31 8.31 -1.54 15.34
CA ARG A 31 7.30 -0.46 15.27
C ARG A 31 7.89 0.88 14.80
N ASN A 32 8.95 1.36 15.45
CA ASN A 32 9.52 2.67 15.15
C ASN A 32 10.09 2.72 13.72
N SER A 33 10.81 1.69 13.30
CA SER A 33 11.37 1.61 11.95
C SER A 33 10.28 1.52 10.89
N ILE A 34 9.18 0.79 11.17
CA ILE A 34 8.01 0.74 10.28
C ILE A 34 7.38 2.13 10.16
N TYR A 35 7.18 2.83 11.28
CA TYR A 35 6.59 4.17 11.29
C TYR A 35 7.45 5.17 10.52
N GLU A 36 8.76 5.20 10.76
CA GLU A 36 9.69 6.06 10.05
C GLU A 36 9.67 5.80 8.55
N ALA A 37 9.80 4.52 8.14
CA ALA A 37 9.75 4.15 6.74
C ALA A 37 8.41 4.53 6.10
N LEU A 38 7.30 4.34 6.80
CA LEU A 38 5.96 4.64 6.31
C LEU A 38 5.75 6.14 6.11
N VAL A 39 6.19 6.97 7.07
CA VAL A 39 6.13 8.43 6.92
C VAL A 39 6.96 8.89 5.72
N ILE A 40 8.19 8.38 5.58
CA ILE A 40 9.08 8.75 4.48
C ILE A 40 8.47 8.39 3.13
N ILE A 41 7.97 7.15 2.96
CA ILE A 41 7.42 6.70 1.68
C ILE A 41 6.11 7.42 1.33
N MET A 42 5.22 7.65 2.30
CA MET A 42 3.97 8.36 2.05
C MET A 42 4.23 9.82 1.65
N GLU A 43 5.17 10.48 2.32
CA GLU A 43 5.54 11.86 1.99
C GLU A 43 6.27 11.96 0.64
N LEU A 44 7.11 10.97 0.32
CA LEU A 44 7.77 10.86 -0.98
C LEU A 44 6.73 10.72 -2.10
N LEU A 45 5.80 9.76 -2.00
CA LEU A 45 4.78 9.53 -3.03
C LEU A 45 3.83 10.73 -3.16
N ARG A 46 3.51 11.40 -2.05
CA ARG A 46 2.73 12.65 -2.05
C ARG A 46 3.45 13.75 -2.83
N LYS A 47 4.75 13.96 -2.59
CA LYS A 47 5.56 14.99 -3.28
C LYS A 47 5.80 14.68 -4.75
N LEU A 48 5.83 13.40 -5.12
CA LEU A 48 5.90 12.94 -6.52
C LEU A 48 4.55 13.00 -7.23
N GLU A 49 3.48 13.45 -6.55
CA GLU A 49 2.11 13.48 -7.08
C GLU A 49 1.65 12.09 -7.60
N SER A 50 2.22 11.04 -7.03
CA SER A 50 1.94 9.66 -7.41
C SER A 50 0.66 9.18 -6.72
N LYS A 51 -0.17 8.42 -7.45
CA LYS A 51 -1.31 7.74 -6.82
C LYS A 51 -0.82 6.55 -6.02
N PHE A 52 -1.25 6.47 -4.76
CA PHE A 52 -0.91 5.34 -3.90
C PHE A 52 -2.05 5.00 -2.96
N ALA A 53 -2.20 3.72 -2.61
CA ALA A 53 -3.08 3.25 -1.56
C ALA A 53 -2.26 2.81 -0.34
N VAL A 54 -2.88 2.86 0.84
CA VAL A 54 -2.29 2.33 2.08
C VAL A 54 -3.28 1.36 2.71
N ALA A 55 -2.79 0.19 3.09
CA ALA A 55 -3.61 -0.82 3.75
C ALA A 55 -2.80 -1.59 4.79
N ARG A 56 -3.49 -2.09 5.82
CA ARG A 56 -2.93 -3.04 6.77
C ARG A 56 -3.57 -4.41 6.62
N PHE A 57 -2.78 -5.45 6.83
CA PHE A 57 -3.26 -6.82 6.87
C PHE A 57 -2.84 -7.49 8.19
N GLY A 58 -3.76 -8.25 8.76
CA GLY A 58 -3.50 -9.12 9.89
C GLY A 58 -4.26 -10.43 9.69
N THR A 59 -5.21 -10.71 10.59
CA THR A 59 -6.10 -11.86 10.45
C THR A 59 -7.05 -11.72 9.25
N ARG A 60 -7.73 -12.81 8.86
CA ARG A 60 -8.68 -12.79 7.73
C ARG A 60 -9.81 -11.76 7.88
N THR A 61 -10.15 -11.39 9.11
CA THR A 61 -11.21 -10.45 9.46
C THR A 61 -10.68 -9.06 9.79
N ASN A 62 -9.37 -8.89 9.98
CA ASN A 62 -8.75 -7.61 10.35
C ASN A 62 -7.83 -7.08 9.24
N GLN A 63 -8.40 -6.94 8.04
CA GLN A 63 -7.75 -6.30 6.89
C GLN A 63 -8.46 -4.98 6.62
N LYS A 64 -7.71 -3.90 6.44
CA LYS A 64 -8.31 -2.57 6.29
C LYS A 64 -7.54 -1.72 5.28
N ILE A 65 -8.27 -1.13 4.35
CA ILE A 65 -7.76 -0.04 3.50
C ILE A 65 -7.84 1.23 4.35
N LEU A 66 -6.70 1.89 4.50
CA LEU A 66 -6.55 3.11 5.29
C LEU A 66 -6.60 4.37 4.41
N LYS A 67 -6.23 4.23 3.14
CA LYS A 67 -6.30 5.28 2.11
C LYS A 67 -6.52 4.63 0.75
N ASN A 68 -7.56 5.03 0.00
CA ASN A 68 -7.81 4.49 -1.35
C ASN A 68 -6.90 5.15 -2.38
N LEU A 69 -6.71 4.51 -3.53
CA LEU A 69 -5.75 4.94 -4.54
C LEU A 69 -5.94 6.40 -5.00
N ASP A 70 -7.18 6.80 -5.28
CA ASP A 70 -7.54 8.12 -5.81
C ASP A 70 -7.81 9.19 -4.74
N ASP A 71 -7.82 8.82 -3.46
CA ASP A 71 -8.00 9.80 -2.38
C ASP A 71 -6.81 10.77 -2.33
N LEU A 72 -7.07 12.05 -2.04
CA LEU A 72 -6.02 13.00 -1.69
C LEU A 72 -5.36 12.57 -0.37
N PHE A 73 -4.06 12.81 -0.24
CA PHE A 73 -3.32 12.47 0.98
C PHE A 73 -2.88 13.72 1.74
N THR A 74 -3.31 13.81 3.00
CA THR A 74 -3.01 14.89 3.93
C THR A 74 -2.21 14.39 5.14
N ASN A 75 -1.67 15.32 5.93
CA ASN A 75 -0.98 14.98 7.18
C ASN A 75 -1.90 14.23 8.17
N GLN A 76 -3.21 14.54 8.16
CA GLN A 76 -4.18 13.88 9.01
C GLN A 76 -4.39 12.41 8.61
N ASP A 77 -4.39 12.12 7.31
CA ASP A 77 -4.44 10.75 6.80
C ASP A 77 -3.20 9.96 7.20
N GLY A 78 -2.02 10.59 7.14
CA GLY A 78 -0.77 10.00 7.62
C GLY A 78 -0.83 9.63 9.11
N GLN A 79 -1.33 10.53 9.96
CA GLN A 79 -1.54 10.24 11.38
C GLN A 79 -2.52 9.07 11.58
N TYR A 80 -3.65 9.08 10.89
CA TYR A 80 -4.65 8.02 10.95
C TYR A 80 -4.06 6.65 10.52
N VAL A 81 -3.22 6.63 9.49
CA VAL A 81 -2.52 5.41 9.05
C VAL A 81 -1.65 4.84 10.18
N LEU A 82 -0.86 5.68 10.87
CA LEU A 82 0.02 5.23 11.95
C LEU A 82 -0.76 4.72 13.17
N GLU A 83 -1.84 5.42 13.55
CA GLU A 83 -2.72 5.04 14.66
C GLU A 83 -3.48 3.75 14.39
N ALA A 84 -3.76 3.43 13.12
CA ALA A 84 -4.41 2.19 12.73
C ALA A 84 -3.52 0.95 12.88
N LEU A 85 -2.21 1.11 13.09
CA LEU A 85 -1.25 0.01 13.26
C LEU A 85 -1.08 -0.34 14.74
N THR A 86 -1.88 -1.33 15.18
CA THR A 86 -1.91 -1.83 16.56
C THR A 86 -0.81 -2.85 16.85
N PHE A 87 -0.39 -3.62 15.84
CA PHE A 87 0.58 -4.72 15.94
C PHE A 87 0.19 -5.79 16.97
N ASP A 88 -1.07 -6.19 16.99
CA ASP A 88 -1.64 -7.19 17.90
C ASP A 88 -2.42 -8.29 17.16
N ASP A 89 -2.32 -8.33 15.83
CA ASP A 89 -2.98 -9.36 15.01
C ASP A 89 -2.10 -10.62 14.81
N GLY A 90 -2.75 -11.70 14.34
CA GLY A 90 -2.05 -12.78 13.61
C GLY A 90 -1.85 -12.42 12.13
N THR A 91 -1.12 -13.24 11.37
CA THR A 91 -0.79 -12.94 9.96
C THR A 91 -1.46 -13.91 8.99
N TYR A 92 -2.12 -13.37 7.95
CA TYR A 92 -2.60 -14.14 6.80
C TYR A 92 -2.12 -13.49 5.49
N PRO A 93 -0.82 -13.57 5.18
CA PRO A 93 -0.20 -12.73 4.17
C PRO A 93 -0.73 -13.04 2.77
N ALA A 94 -0.71 -14.30 2.32
CA ALA A 94 -1.17 -14.65 0.97
C ALA A 94 -2.61 -14.18 0.71
N THR A 95 -3.55 -14.55 1.58
CA THR A 95 -4.96 -14.16 1.40
C THR A 95 -5.21 -12.68 1.63
N GLY A 96 -4.45 -12.03 2.53
CA GLY A 96 -4.59 -10.61 2.82
C GLY A 96 -4.10 -9.75 1.69
N LEU A 97 -2.90 -10.02 1.19
CA LEU A 97 -2.31 -9.31 0.05
C LEU A 97 -3.20 -9.45 -1.19
N THR A 98 -3.65 -10.67 -1.54
CA THR A 98 -4.55 -10.88 -2.69
C THR A 98 -5.86 -10.11 -2.55
N ARG A 99 -6.51 -10.16 -1.38
CA ARG A 99 -7.79 -9.46 -1.16
C ARG A 99 -7.64 -7.95 -1.25
N ILE A 100 -6.57 -7.40 -0.68
CA ILE A 100 -6.32 -5.96 -0.72
C ILE A 100 -5.96 -5.55 -2.15
N ALA A 101 -5.07 -6.28 -2.82
CA ALA A 101 -4.69 -6.02 -4.21
C ALA A 101 -5.92 -5.96 -5.13
N ASN A 102 -6.81 -6.96 -5.08
CA ASN A 102 -8.01 -6.99 -5.92
C ASN A 102 -9.01 -5.86 -5.62
N LYS A 103 -9.00 -5.30 -4.41
CA LYS A 103 -9.85 -4.16 -4.05
C LYS A 103 -9.28 -2.83 -4.53
N ILE A 104 -7.95 -2.68 -4.48
CA ILE A 104 -7.26 -1.44 -4.88
C ILE A 104 -7.06 -1.38 -6.39
N PHE A 105 -6.75 -2.52 -7.02
CA PHE A 105 -6.53 -2.68 -8.45
C PHE A 105 -7.55 -3.68 -8.98
N PRO A 106 -8.83 -3.28 -9.11
CA PRO A 106 -9.81 -4.14 -9.74
C PRO A 106 -9.36 -4.41 -11.17
N VAL A 107 -9.33 -5.69 -11.55
CA VAL A 107 -9.19 -6.05 -12.96
C VAL A 107 -10.50 -5.64 -13.62
N GLU A 108 -10.45 -4.68 -14.55
CA GLU A 108 -11.60 -4.40 -15.39
C GLU A 108 -11.90 -5.68 -16.20
N GLU A 109 -13.07 -6.30 -15.96
CA GLU A 109 -13.58 -7.34 -16.84
C GLU A 109 -13.82 -6.68 -18.21
N THR A 110 -12.92 -6.98 -19.15
CA THR A 110 -13.00 -6.58 -20.55
C THR A 110 -13.69 -7.66 -21.37
#